data_AF-A0A257HFC9-F1
#
_entry.id   AF-A0A257HFC9-F1
#
_cell.length_a   1.000
_cell.length_b   1.000
_cell.length_c   1.000
_cell.angle_alpha   90.00
_cell.angle_beta   90.00
_cell.angle_gamma   90.00
#
_symmetry.space_group_name_H-M   'P 1'
#
loop_
_entity.id
_entity.type
_entity.pdbx_description
1 polymer ?
#
loop_
_entity_poly.entity_id
_entity_poly.type
_entity_poly.pdbx_seq_one_letter_code
_entity_poly.pdbx_strand_id
1 'polypeptide(L)'
;MRKAQVHAACQALAALTILWVGTQTSLAAPSFDCRKAKTAVEKEICAKKRLGDIDRAMAKAYPNALARLGEDPKAVAALKTSQRLFLTTRNVQFVPHLGGDYDLEQHMAAQLDLLRSIGPDPRKGLEGEWKTTEGTLFIGRPASSGLRPVNISSRTHDSKQWTCEFLGEARGDGDTLVVEGRDKYRKDYAGWRLKISRDGRMATVETVRPEGLERGGAPFCGMNGSLAGDYFPADELPDNPCAGIPAGQCRE
;
A
#
# COMPACT_ATOMS: atom_id res chain seq x y z
N MET A 1 -48.67 2.09 -79.88
CA MET A 1 -47.20 2.09 -79.72
C MET A 1 -46.86 1.86 -78.25
N ARG A 2 -46.08 0.80 -78.01
CA ARG A 2 -45.31 0.36 -76.81
C ARG A 2 -45.39 1.13 -75.47
N LYS A 3 -45.77 0.37 -74.43
CA LYS A 3 -45.16 0.14 -73.07
C LYS A 3 -46.27 0.18 -72.00
N ALA A 4 -46.82 -0.97 -71.59
CA ALA A 4 -46.28 -1.91 -70.59
C ALA A 4 -45.98 -1.20 -69.24
N GLN A 5 -46.90 -1.29 -68.28
CA GLN A 5 -46.86 -2.27 -67.16
C GLN A 5 -45.87 -1.75 -66.07
N VAL A 6 -46.28 -1.46 -64.83
CA VAL A 6 -46.41 -2.46 -63.75
C VAL A 6 -46.48 -1.75 -62.36
N HIS A 7 -47.31 -2.29 -61.44
CA HIS A 7 -47.30 -2.20 -59.95
C HIS A 7 -47.46 -0.83 -59.26
N ALA A 8 -47.99 -0.71 -58.05
CA ALA A 8 -48.79 -1.54 -57.16
C ALA A 8 -49.17 -0.62 -55.99
N ALA A 9 -50.31 -0.90 -55.37
CA ALA A 9 -50.78 -0.22 -54.19
C ALA A 9 -49.88 -0.44 -52.96
N CYS A 10 -50.20 0.33 -51.92
CA CYS A 10 -50.23 -0.09 -50.52
C CYS A 10 -49.05 0.33 -49.60
N GLN A 11 -49.44 1.13 -48.62
CA GLN A 11 -49.01 1.16 -47.20
C GLN A 11 -48.01 2.22 -46.72
N ALA A 12 -48.51 2.94 -45.71
CA ALA A 12 -47.84 3.89 -44.85
C ALA A 12 -46.76 3.21 -43.98
N LEU A 13 -45.65 3.91 -43.75
CA LEU A 13 -44.70 3.59 -42.70
C LEU A 13 -44.29 4.89 -42.01
N ALA A 14 -44.86 5.12 -40.83
CA ALA A 14 -44.43 6.12 -39.89
C ALA A 14 -43.00 5.79 -39.43
N ALA A 15 -42.05 6.67 -39.69
CA ALA A 15 -40.67 6.53 -39.24
C ALA A 15 -40.58 6.74 -37.72
N LEU A 16 -40.56 5.64 -36.99
CA LEU A 16 -40.32 5.58 -35.55
C LEU A 16 -38.85 5.92 -35.29
N THR A 17 -38.57 7.17 -34.88
CA THR A 17 -37.25 7.60 -34.43
C THR A 17 -36.96 7.02 -33.05
N ILE A 18 -36.18 5.93 -33.01
CA ILE A 18 -35.68 5.36 -31.77
C ILE A 18 -34.60 6.31 -31.23
N LEU A 19 -34.98 7.15 -30.26
CA LEU A 19 -34.06 7.89 -29.42
C LEU A 19 -33.25 6.90 -28.57
N TRP A 20 -32.01 6.65 -28.97
CA TRP A 20 -31.02 6.00 -28.12
C TRP A 20 -30.74 6.93 -26.92
N VAL A 21 -31.50 6.75 -25.84
CA VAL A 21 -31.12 7.29 -24.53
C VAL A 21 -29.95 6.44 -24.06
N GLY A 22 -28.74 6.85 -24.45
CA GLY A 22 -27.53 6.31 -23.86
C GLY A 22 -27.57 6.62 -22.37
N THR A 23 -27.84 5.61 -21.54
CA THR A 23 -27.54 5.68 -20.11
C THR A 23 -26.04 5.93 -19.99
N GLN A 24 -25.66 7.19 -19.83
CA GLN A 24 -24.35 7.52 -19.29
C GLN A 24 -24.35 6.94 -17.89
N THR A 25 -23.81 5.73 -17.74
CA THR A 25 -23.35 5.25 -16.45
C THR A 25 -22.37 6.31 -15.97
N SER A 26 -22.81 7.13 -15.02
CA SER A 26 -21.95 8.06 -14.31
C SER A 26 -20.86 7.22 -13.67
N LEU A 27 -19.73 7.11 -14.36
CA LEU A 27 -18.49 6.65 -13.75
C LEU A 27 -18.27 7.61 -12.59
N ALA A 28 -18.44 7.12 -11.37
CA ALA A 28 -18.25 7.93 -10.17
C ALA A 28 -16.90 8.64 -10.32
N ALA A 29 -16.90 9.97 -10.22
CA ALA A 29 -15.71 10.79 -10.37
C ALA A 29 -14.69 10.46 -9.27
N PRO A 30 -13.39 10.79 -9.40
CA PRO A 30 -12.47 10.79 -8.25
C PRO A 30 -12.96 11.69 -7.11
N SER A 31 -12.22 11.76 -6.00
CA SER A 31 -12.59 12.61 -4.84
C SER A 31 -12.53 14.12 -5.12
N PHE A 32 -12.18 14.52 -6.35
CA PHE A 32 -12.08 15.89 -6.83
C PHE A 32 -12.76 16.08 -8.20
N ASP A 33 -13.03 17.33 -8.57
CA ASP A 33 -13.62 17.68 -9.88
C ASP A 33 -12.57 17.57 -10.99
N CYS A 34 -12.72 16.59 -11.89
CA CYS A 34 -11.81 16.39 -13.02
C CYS A 34 -11.66 17.59 -13.95
N ARG A 35 -12.66 18.48 -14.02
CA ARG A 35 -12.55 19.72 -14.82
C ARG A 35 -11.55 20.71 -14.21
N LYS A 36 -11.18 20.53 -12.95
CA LYS A 36 -10.23 21.37 -12.20
C LYS A 36 -8.86 20.70 -12.05
N ALA A 37 -8.63 19.52 -12.63
CA ALA A 37 -7.36 18.81 -12.56
C ALA A 37 -6.21 19.66 -13.15
N LYS A 38 -5.14 19.84 -12.38
CA LYS A 38 -3.97 20.65 -12.76
C LYS A 38 -2.71 19.81 -12.92
N THR A 39 -2.46 18.91 -11.97
CA THR A 39 -1.24 18.09 -11.93
C THR A 39 -1.32 16.92 -12.92
N ALA A 40 -0.16 16.38 -13.31
CA ALA A 40 -0.11 15.17 -14.14
C ALA A 40 -0.84 14.00 -13.47
N VAL A 41 -0.66 13.82 -12.15
CA VAL A 41 -1.35 12.79 -11.38
C VAL A 41 -2.86 12.97 -11.40
N GLU A 42 -3.38 14.17 -11.17
CA GLU A 42 -4.84 14.41 -11.19
C GLU A 42 -5.44 14.10 -12.57
N LYS A 43 -4.76 14.49 -13.65
CA LYS A 43 -5.19 14.18 -15.02
C LYS A 43 -5.21 12.67 -15.27
N GLU A 44 -4.19 11.95 -14.79
CA GLU A 44 -4.10 10.50 -14.91
C GLU A 44 -5.22 9.79 -14.14
N ILE A 45 -5.47 10.22 -12.90
CA ILE A 45 -6.57 9.72 -12.06
C ILE A 45 -7.93 9.94 -12.75
N CYS A 46 -8.12 11.09 -13.40
CA CYS A 46 -9.33 11.38 -14.16
C CYS A 46 -9.47 10.58 -15.45
N ALA A 47 -8.35 10.26 -16.12
CA ALA A 47 -8.35 9.50 -17.37
C ALA A 47 -8.63 8.00 -17.16
N LYS A 48 -8.22 7.45 -16.01
CA LYS A 48 -8.33 6.01 -15.71
C LYS A 48 -9.35 5.74 -14.61
N LYS A 49 -10.43 5.03 -14.96
CA LYS A 49 -11.50 4.65 -14.02
C LYS A 49 -10.97 4.01 -12.73
N ARG A 50 -10.03 3.06 -12.85
CA ARG A 50 -9.49 2.33 -11.68
C ARG A 50 -8.76 3.27 -10.71
N LEU A 51 -7.96 4.21 -11.22
CA LEU A 51 -7.29 5.20 -10.38
C LEU A 51 -8.30 6.14 -9.70
N GLY A 52 -9.34 6.58 -10.41
CA GLY A 52 -10.43 7.36 -9.83
C GLY A 52 -11.18 6.61 -8.71
N ASP A 53 -11.40 5.31 -8.88
CA ASP A 53 -12.00 4.44 -7.86
C ASP A 53 -11.13 4.33 -6.61
N ILE A 54 -9.81 4.13 -6.77
CA ILE A 54 -8.85 4.06 -5.67
C ILE A 54 -8.77 5.41 -4.94
N ASP A 55 -8.71 6.53 -5.68
CA ASP A 55 -8.67 7.88 -5.12
C ASP A 55 -9.89 8.17 -4.21
N ARG A 56 -11.11 7.89 -4.69
CA ARG A 56 -12.32 7.99 -3.85
C ARG A 56 -12.26 7.10 -2.63
N ALA A 57 -11.82 5.86 -2.81
CA ALA A 57 -11.74 4.90 -1.71
C ALA A 57 -10.76 5.36 -0.64
N MET A 58 -9.61 5.92 -1.02
CA MET A 58 -8.64 6.52 -0.08
C MET A 58 -9.24 7.73 0.63
N ALA A 59 -9.93 8.62 -0.08
CA ALA A 59 -10.58 9.78 0.52
C ALA A 59 -11.61 9.40 1.59
N LYS A 60 -12.28 8.26 1.44
CA LYS A 60 -13.18 7.68 2.46
C LYS A 60 -12.41 6.96 3.57
N ALA A 61 -11.37 6.19 3.24
CA ALA A 61 -10.63 5.36 4.20
C ALA A 61 -9.79 6.21 5.17
N TYR A 62 -9.21 7.31 4.70
CA TYR A 62 -8.33 8.16 5.50
C TYR A 62 -8.97 8.71 6.80
N PRO A 63 -10.14 9.39 6.77
CA PRO A 63 -10.78 9.84 8.00
C PRO A 63 -11.21 8.67 8.91
N ASN A 64 -11.58 7.52 8.35
CA ASN A 64 -11.91 6.33 9.14
C ASN A 64 -10.67 5.78 9.87
N ALA A 65 -9.52 5.71 9.19
CA ALA A 65 -8.25 5.30 9.79
C ALA A 65 -7.86 6.24 10.94
N LEU A 66 -7.98 7.56 10.74
CA LEU A 66 -7.76 8.55 11.80
C LEU A 66 -8.70 8.34 12.99
N ALA A 67 -10.00 8.13 12.74
CA ALA A 67 -10.98 7.89 13.79
C ALA A 67 -10.71 6.59 14.56
N ARG A 68 -10.29 5.54 13.86
CA ARG A 68 -9.91 4.26 14.45
C ARG A 68 -8.67 4.41 15.34
N LEU A 69 -7.65 5.15 14.91
CA LEU A 69 -6.49 5.44 15.78
C LEU A 69 -6.88 6.20 17.07
N GLY A 70 -8.03 6.88 17.06
CA GLY A 70 -8.71 7.35 18.25
C GLY A 70 -7.90 8.37 19.04
N GLU A 71 -7.77 8.14 20.34
CA GLU A 71 -7.12 9.04 21.30
C GLU A 71 -5.60 8.87 21.38
N ASP A 72 -4.96 8.18 20.43
CA ASP A 72 -3.50 8.15 20.34
C ASP A 72 -3.00 9.32 19.46
N PRO A 73 -2.59 10.46 20.07
CA PRO A 73 -2.18 11.64 19.32
C PRO A 73 -0.91 11.40 18.49
N LYS A 74 -0.04 10.48 18.94
CA LYS A 74 1.20 10.17 18.23
C LYS A 74 0.89 9.38 16.97
N ALA A 75 0.06 8.33 17.07
CA ALA A 75 -0.34 7.56 15.91
C ALA A 75 -1.13 8.42 14.89
N VAL A 76 -2.00 9.30 15.37
CA VAL A 76 -2.71 10.27 14.52
C VAL A 76 -1.74 11.22 13.80
N ALA A 77 -0.74 11.74 14.52
CA ALA A 77 0.28 12.61 13.93
C ALA A 77 1.15 11.87 12.91
N ALA A 78 1.55 10.64 13.21
CA ALA A 78 2.30 9.78 12.31
C ALA A 78 1.50 9.49 11.03
N LEU A 79 0.21 9.14 11.13
CA LEU A 79 -0.61 8.85 9.96
C LEU A 79 -0.82 10.09 9.09
N LYS A 80 -0.98 11.28 9.70
CA LYS A 80 -1.01 12.55 8.97
C LYS A 80 0.30 12.81 8.23
N THR A 81 1.44 12.51 8.85
CA THR A 81 2.75 12.66 8.22
C THR A 81 2.95 11.68 7.07
N SER A 82 2.62 10.41 7.29
CA SER A 82 2.62 9.37 6.25
C SER A 82 1.74 9.77 5.06
N GLN A 83 0.51 10.23 5.29
CA GLN A 83 -0.39 10.67 4.21
C GLN A 83 0.19 11.85 3.39
N ARG A 84 0.86 12.82 4.04
CA ARG A 84 1.52 13.92 3.34
C ARG A 84 2.71 13.45 2.52
N LEU A 85 3.51 12.54 3.07
CA LEU A 85 4.66 11.96 2.38
C LEU A 85 4.19 11.19 1.15
N PHE A 86 3.19 10.31 1.29
CA PHE A 86 2.57 9.59 0.19
C PHE A 86 2.15 10.54 -0.95
N LEU A 87 1.39 11.60 -0.65
CA LEU A 87 0.94 12.56 -1.67
C LEU A 87 2.10 13.28 -2.34
N THR A 88 3.14 13.63 -1.58
CA THR A 88 4.34 14.31 -2.10
C THR A 88 5.10 13.38 -3.03
N THR A 89 5.43 12.17 -2.58
CA THR A 89 6.09 11.14 -3.37
C THR A 89 5.30 10.82 -4.64
N ARG A 90 3.99 10.60 -4.51
CA ARG A 90 3.11 10.30 -5.64
C ARG A 90 3.17 11.38 -6.72
N ASN A 91 3.16 12.65 -6.32
CA ASN A 91 3.19 13.77 -7.24
C ASN A 91 4.57 13.98 -7.87
N VAL A 92 5.66 13.79 -7.11
CA VAL A 92 7.04 13.94 -7.60
C VAL A 92 7.42 12.80 -8.55
N GLN A 93 7.17 11.55 -8.15
CA GLN A 93 7.61 10.37 -8.91
C GLN A 93 6.81 10.13 -10.19
N PHE A 94 5.56 10.61 -10.26
CA PHE A 94 4.76 10.48 -11.47
C PHE A 94 5.18 11.44 -12.60
N VAL A 95 6.00 12.45 -12.31
CA VAL A 95 6.54 13.30 -13.38
C VAL A 95 7.49 12.46 -14.25
N PRO A 96 7.37 12.51 -15.60
CA PRO A 96 8.24 11.75 -16.49
C PRO A 96 9.71 12.06 -16.21
N HIS A 97 10.46 11.04 -15.78
CA HIS A 97 11.90 11.06 -15.66
C HIS A 97 12.48 9.89 -16.47
N LEU A 98 13.66 10.10 -17.07
CA LEU A 98 14.31 9.07 -17.88
C LEU A 98 14.57 7.84 -17.01
N GLY A 99 14.02 6.69 -17.43
CA GLY A 99 14.22 5.40 -16.75
C GLY A 99 13.26 5.09 -15.59
N GLY A 100 12.29 5.96 -15.29
CA GLY A 100 11.31 5.73 -14.23
C GLY A 100 10.32 4.61 -14.52
N ASP A 101 10.16 3.66 -13.60
CA ASP A 101 9.15 2.60 -13.64
C ASP A 101 8.03 2.78 -12.58
N TYR A 102 7.86 4.02 -12.09
CA TYR A 102 6.90 4.35 -11.04
C TYR A 102 5.47 3.96 -11.42
N ASP A 103 4.92 3.00 -10.67
CA ASP A 103 3.56 2.52 -10.82
C ASP A 103 2.62 3.28 -9.88
N LEU A 104 1.96 4.30 -10.43
CA LEU A 104 0.99 5.13 -9.71
C LEU A 104 -0.16 4.30 -9.11
N GLU A 105 -0.64 3.29 -9.84
CA GLU A 105 -1.77 2.47 -9.39
C GLU A 105 -1.37 1.59 -8.22
N GLN A 106 -0.22 0.94 -8.31
CA GLN A 106 0.32 0.11 -7.22
C GLN A 106 0.57 0.95 -5.96
N HIS A 107 1.16 2.14 -6.10
CA HIS A 107 1.44 2.99 -4.95
C HIS A 107 0.16 3.51 -4.29
N MET A 108 -0.84 3.94 -5.07
CA MET A 108 -2.15 4.34 -4.54
C MET A 108 -2.90 3.17 -3.90
N ALA A 109 -2.81 1.97 -4.46
CA ALA A 109 -3.41 0.77 -3.90
C ALA A 109 -2.77 0.37 -2.56
N ALA A 110 -1.44 0.47 -2.43
CA ALA A 110 -0.73 0.19 -1.18
C ALA A 110 -1.12 1.18 -0.07
N GLN A 111 -1.27 2.47 -0.39
CA GLN A 111 -1.80 3.45 0.57
C GLN A 111 -3.22 3.10 1.02
N LEU A 112 -4.09 2.72 0.08
CA LEU A 112 -5.45 2.32 0.42
C LEU A 112 -5.49 1.08 1.32
N ASP A 113 -4.63 0.09 1.06
CA ASP A 113 -4.49 -1.11 1.88
C ASP A 113 -4.09 -0.77 3.31
N LEU A 114 -3.04 0.05 3.49
CA LEU A 114 -2.64 0.56 4.80
C LEU A 114 -3.82 1.20 5.55
N LEU A 115 -4.50 2.15 4.91
CA LEU A 115 -5.60 2.90 5.55
C LEU A 115 -6.75 1.99 5.99
N ARG A 116 -7.07 0.96 5.21
CA ARG A 116 -8.14 -0.01 5.55
C ARG A 116 -7.70 -0.97 6.64
N SER A 117 -6.44 -1.39 6.60
CA SER A 117 -5.88 -2.37 7.53
C SER A 117 -5.87 -1.91 8.98
N ILE A 118 -5.83 -0.58 9.23
CA ILE A 118 -5.89 -0.02 10.58
C ILE A 118 -7.26 -0.34 11.19
N GLY A 119 -7.30 -1.25 12.17
CA GLY A 119 -8.51 -1.67 12.86
C GLY A 119 -8.93 -0.73 14.00
N PRO A 120 -10.17 -0.85 14.49
CA PRO A 120 -10.65 -0.06 15.62
C PRO A 120 -9.97 -0.46 16.93
N ASP A 121 -9.65 -1.73 17.11
CA ASP A 121 -9.19 -2.28 18.39
C ASP A 121 -7.67 -2.18 18.54
N PRO A 122 -7.15 -1.58 19.63
CA PRO A 122 -5.73 -1.61 19.92
C PRO A 122 -5.22 -3.05 20.14
N ARG A 123 -4.08 -3.37 19.54
CA ARG A 123 -3.43 -4.67 19.80
C ARG A 123 -2.87 -4.75 21.20
N LYS A 124 -3.04 -5.93 21.83
CA LYS A 124 -2.53 -6.22 23.18
C LYS A 124 -1.02 -6.49 23.24
N GLY A 125 -0.34 -6.62 22.10
CA GLY A 125 1.09 -6.93 22.02
C GLY A 125 1.59 -6.88 20.59
N LEU A 126 2.90 -7.05 20.38
CA LEU A 126 3.56 -6.85 19.08
C LEU A 126 3.28 -7.94 18.04
N GLU A 127 2.60 -9.02 18.39
CA GLU A 127 2.24 -10.10 17.46
C GLU A 127 1.36 -9.61 16.29
N GLY A 128 1.57 -10.23 15.13
CA GLY A 128 0.82 -10.01 13.89
C GLY A 128 1.54 -9.09 12.90
N GLU A 129 0.78 -8.61 11.91
CA GLU A 129 1.27 -7.76 10.83
C GLU A 129 1.15 -6.26 11.16
N TRP A 130 2.17 -5.51 10.78
CA TRP A 130 2.28 -4.06 10.86
C TRP A 130 2.71 -3.53 9.49
N LYS A 131 2.21 -2.36 9.09
CA LYS A 131 2.40 -1.83 7.74
C LYS A 131 2.77 -0.35 7.71
N THR A 132 3.53 0.02 6.71
CA THR A 132 3.56 1.36 6.13
C THR A 132 2.99 1.28 4.71
N THR A 133 3.06 2.37 3.95
CA THR A 133 2.68 2.37 2.54
C THR A 133 3.68 1.57 1.69
N GLU A 134 4.93 1.51 2.14
CA GLU A 134 6.07 0.95 1.41
C GLU A 134 6.56 -0.39 1.96
N GLY A 135 6.12 -0.79 3.16
CA GLY A 135 6.70 -1.91 3.87
C GLY A 135 5.74 -2.66 4.77
N THR A 136 6.15 -3.88 5.09
CA THR A 136 5.44 -4.81 5.98
C THR A 136 6.39 -5.30 7.06
N LEU A 137 5.86 -5.51 8.25
CA LEU A 137 6.52 -6.11 9.40
C LEU A 137 5.58 -7.19 9.95
N PHE A 138 6.02 -8.43 9.97
CA PHE A 138 5.32 -9.55 10.58
C PHE A 138 6.09 -10.05 11.79
N ILE A 139 5.38 -10.22 12.91
CA ILE A 139 5.91 -10.76 14.16
C ILE A 139 5.06 -11.97 14.56
N GLY A 140 5.67 -13.16 14.54
CA GLY A 140 4.97 -14.40 14.88
C GLY A 140 4.83 -14.65 16.38
N ARG A 141 4.07 -15.71 16.69
CA ARG A 141 4.00 -16.30 18.03
C ARG A 141 5.36 -16.81 18.47
N PRO A 142 5.64 -16.82 19.79
CA PRO A 142 6.88 -17.40 20.28
C PRO A 142 6.85 -18.92 20.05
N ALA A 143 7.93 -19.46 19.51
CA ALA A 143 8.18 -20.90 19.45
C ALA A 143 8.43 -21.47 20.85
N SER A 144 8.54 -22.79 20.96
CA SER A 144 8.91 -23.46 22.23
C SER A 144 10.25 -22.98 22.80
N SER A 145 11.14 -22.46 21.95
CA SER A 145 12.41 -21.83 22.35
C SER A 145 12.25 -20.44 22.98
N GLY A 146 11.04 -19.87 22.96
CA GLY A 146 10.75 -18.48 23.35
C GLY A 146 11.07 -17.44 22.28
N LEU A 147 11.65 -17.83 21.14
CA LEU A 147 11.95 -16.94 20.01
C LEU A 147 10.73 -16.71 19.13
N ARG A 148 10.56 -15.48 18.63
CA ARG A 148 9.48 -15.12 17.70
C ARG A 148 10.04 -14.92 16.29
N PRO A 149 9.50 -15.57 15.25
CA PRO A 149 9.95 -15.27 13.89
C PRO A 149 9.52 -13.86 13.49
N VAL A 150 10.44 -13.11 12.87
CA VAL A 150 10.20 -11.77 12.35
C VAL A 150 10.56 -11.73 10.86
N ASN A 151 9.68 -11.14 10.07
CA ASN A 151 9.95 -10.79 8.69
C ASN A 151 9.59 -9.32 8.49
N ILE A 152 10.52 -8.53 7.96
CA ILE A 152 10.25 -7.14 7.65
C ILE A 152 10.86 -6.79 6.29
N SER A 153 10.08 -6.08 5.48
CA SER A 153 10.51 -5.61 4.18
C SER A 153 10.00 -4.20 3.89
N SER A 154 10.73 -3.48 3.06
CA SER A 154 10.35 -2.14 2.57
C SER A 154 10.89 -1.95 1.15
N ARG A 155 10.24 -1.11 0.35
CA ARG A 155 10.63 -0.81 -1.04
C ARG A 155 10.82 0.69 -1.22
N THR A 156 11.82 1.11 -2.01
CA THR A 156 11.88 2.50 -2.49
C THR A 156 10.99 2.67 -3.72
N HIS A 157 10.42 3.85 -3.90
CA HIS A 157 9.39 4.13 -4.92
C HIS A 157 9.92 4.20 -6.36
N ASP A 158 11.24 4.23 -6.55
CA ASP A 158 11.91 4.68 -7.77
C ASP A 158 12.57 3.56 -8.59
N SER A 159 12.53 2.31 -8.12
CA SER A 159 12.91 1.17 -8.94
C SER A 159 12.44 -0.13 -8.33
N LYS A 160 12.04 -1.09 -9.16
CA LYS A 160 11.90 -2.50 -8.78
C LYS A 160 13.18 -3.17 -8.23
N GLN A 161 14.24 -2.41 -7.93
CA GLN A 161 15.58 -2.93 -7.63
C GLN A 161 16.07 -2.70 -6.20
N TRP A 162 15.53 -1.73 -5.45
CA TRP A 162 15.98 -1.48 -4.09
C TRP A 162 14.90 -1.83 -3.07
N THR A 163 15.09 -2.98 -2.45
CA THR A 163 14.29 -3.44 -1.33
C THR A 163 15.17 -3.56 -0.10
N CYS A 164 14.60 -3.26 1.05
CA CYS A 164 15.14 -3.70 2.32
C CYS A 164 14.45 -4.99 2.73
N GLU A 165 15.20 -5.96 3.26
CA GLU A 165 14.64 -7.21 3.77
C GLU A 165 15.43 -7.75 4.96
N PHE A 166 14.76 -7.98 6.09
CA PHE A 166 15.36 -8.59 7.27
C PHE A 166 14.54 -9.77 7.77
N LEU A 167 15.14 -10.96 7.76
CA LEU A 167 14.58 -12.21 8.23
C LEU A 167 15.25 -12.63 9.52
N GLY A 168 14.50 -12.57 10.63
CA GLY A 168 15.09 -12.72 11.95
C GLY A 168 14.24 -13.51 12.93
N GLU A 169 14.79 -13.59 14.12
CA GLU A 169 14.15 -14.09 15.34
C GLU A 169 14.28 -13.02 16.42
N ALA A 170 13.18 -12.75 17.10
CA ALA A 170 13.12 -11.78 18.18
C ALA A 170 13.19 -12.46 19.55
N ARG A 171 13.94 -11.83 20.45
CA ARG A 171 13.89 -12.02 21.90
C ARG A 171 13.30 -10.78 22.56
N GLY A 172 12.62 -10.98 23.68
CA GLY A 172 11.99 -9.91 24.45
C GLY A 172 10.54 -10.24 24.78
N ASP A 173 9.94 -9.43 25.63
CA ASP A 173 8.55 -9.54 26.04
C ASP A 173 7.75 -8.30 25.64
N GLY A 174 6.42 -8.47 25.61
CA GLY A 174 5.41 -7.43 25.48
C GLY A 174 5.70 -6.35 24.43
N ASP A 175 6.36 -5.29 24.90
CA ASP A 175 6.46 -3.99 24.26
C ASP A 175 7.84 -3.70 23.65
N THR A 176 8.84 -4.57 23.80
CA THR A 176 10.13 -4.40 23.11
C THR A 176 10.74 -5.73 22.71
N LEU A 177 11.12 -5.81 21.45
CA LEU A 177 11.77 -6.96 20.84
C LEU A 177 13.11 -6.55 20.23
N VAL A 178 14.13 -7.37 20.44
CA VAL A 178 15.40 -7.28 19.73
C VAL A 178 15.48 -8.43 18.74
N VAL A 179 15.63 -8.09 17.46
CA VAL A 179 15.64 -9.04 16.35
C VAL A 179 17.06 -9.25 15.88
N GLU A 180 17.46 -10.52 15.82
CA GLU A 180 18.72 -10.96 15.22
C GLU A 180 18.43 -11.78 13.97
N GLY A 181 19.38 -11.82 13.01
CA GLY A 181 19.22 -12.65 11.83
C GLY A 181 19.06 -14.13 12.17
N ARG A 182 18.20 -14.83 11.43
CA ARG A 182 17.93 -16.26 11.62
C ARG A 182 18.71 -17.13 10.63
N ASP A 183 18.98 -18.36 11.03
CA ASP A 183 19.60 -19.40 10.20
C ASP A 183 20.83 -18.89 9.42
N LYS A 184 20.84 -19.14 8.11
CA LYS A 184 21.88 -18.71 7.17
C LYS A 184 21.98 -17.18 7.02
N TYR A 185 20.86 -16.45 7.19
CA TYR A 185 20.80 -15.00 6.99
C TYR A 185 21.56 -14.21 8.06
N ARG A 186 21.81 -14.82 9.24
CA ARG A 186 22.53 -14.17 10.34
C ARG A 186 23.89 -13.61 9.92
N LYS A 187 24.61 -14.33 9.06
CA LYS A 187 25.94 -13.91 8.59
C LYS A 187 25.85 -12.73 7.62
N ASP A 188 24.81 -12.69 6.80
CA ASP A 188 24.60 -11.67 5.78
C ASP A 188 24.28 -10.30 6.40
N TYR A 189 23.76 -10.27 7.63
CA TYR A 189 23.45 -9.03 8.33
C TYR A 189 24.62 -8.44 9.11
N ALA A 190 25.82 -9.04 9.07
CA ALA A 190 27.03 -8.48 9.67
C ALA A 190 26.87 -8.00 11.13
N GLY A 191 26.06 -8.71 11.92
CA GLY A 191 25.77 -8.39 13.32
C GLY A 191 24.74 -7.28 13.56
N TRP A 192 24.22 -6.63 12.51
CA TRP A 192 23.15 -5.65 12.63
C TRP A 192 21.90 -6.29 13.24
N ARG A 193 21.20 -5.51 14.04
CA ARG A 193 19.96 -5.93 14.72
C ARG A 193 18.85 -4.94 14.44
N LEU A 194 17.62 -5.38 14.64
CA LEU A 194 16.48 -4.48 14.73
C LEU A 194 16.02 -4.40 16.17
N LYS A 195 15.55 -3.22 16.59
CA LYS A 195 14.79 -3.07 17.82
C LYS A 195 13.38 -2.64 17.43
N ILE A 196 12.39 -3.38 17.88
CA ILE A 196 10.98 -3.10 17.64
C ILE A 196 10.35 -2.78 18.98
N SER A 197 9.77 -1.60 19.11
CA SER A 197 9.13 -1.16 20.36
C SER A 197 7.68 -0.77 20.11
N ARG A 198 6.82 -0.98 21.09
CA ARG A 198 5.45 -0.47 21.11
C ARG A 198 5.49 1.03 21.41
N ASP A 199 4.84 1.84 20.56
CA ASP A 199 4.51 3.24 20.89
C ASP A 199 3.03 3.46 20.61
N GLY A 200 2.22 3.43 21.68
CA GLY A 200 0.77 3.52 21.60
C GLY A 200 0.19 2.46 20.66
N ARG A 201 -0.44 2.88 19.57
CA ARG A 201 -1.04 2.02 18.55
C ARG A 201 -0.04 1.53 17.51
N MET A 202 1.20 1.99 17.51
CA MET A 202 2.20 1.68 16.48
C MET A 202 3.25 0.68 16.99
N ALA A 203 3.97 0.10 16.04
CA ALA A 203 5.26 -0.53 16.29
C ALA A 203 6.34 0.35 15.65
N THR A 204 7.29 0.83 16.45
CA THR A 204 8.43 1.61 15.98
C THR A 204 9.63 0.68 15.79
N VAL A 205 10.19 0.70 14.58
CA VAL A 205 11.37 -0.08 14.20
C VAL A 205 12.58 0.85 14.20
N GLU A 206 13.63 0.43 14.89
CA GLU A 206 14.96 1.03 14.86
C GLU A 206 15.96 0.02 14.31
N THR A 207 16.91 0.52 13.51
CA THR A 207 18.04 -0.29 13.05
C THR A 207 19.26 -0.05 13.94
N VAL A 208 19.78 -1.12 14.54
CA VAL A 208 20.89 -1.07 15.49
C VAL A 208 22.17 -1.51 14.80
N ARG A 209 23.11 -0.57 14.63
CA ARG A 209 24.44 -0.83 14.08
C ARG A 209 25.33 -1.56 15.10
N PRO A 210 26.12 -2.56 14.70
CA PRO A 210 27.15 -3.16 15.55
C PRO A 210 28.23 -2.15 15.93
N GLU A 211 28.76 -2.28 17.14
CA GLU A 211 29.94 -1.51 17.55
C GLU A 211 31.17 -1.89 16.71
N GLY A 212 32.03 -0.93 16.44
CA GLY A 212 33.28 -1.15 15.68
C GLY A 212 33.11 -1.37 14.18
N LEU A 213 31.87 -1.34 13.65
CA LEU A 213 31.64 -1.40 12.21
C LEU A 213 31.96 -0.04 11.54
N GLU A 214 32.70 -0.08 10.43
CA GLU A 214 32.95 1.09 9.60
C GLU A 214 31.66 1.81 9.17
N ARG A 215 31.77 3.10 8.84
CA ARG A 215 30.61 3.86 8.37
C ARG A 215 30.07 3.25 7.07
N GLY A 216 28.78 2.88 7.09
CA GLY A 216 28.10 2.31 5.93
C GLY A 216 26.61 2.08 6.17
N GLY A 217 25.88 1.81 5.10
CA GLY A 217 24.47 1.40 5.18
C GLY A 217 24.30 0.01 5.76
N ALA A 218 23.09 -0.31 6.21
CA ALA A 218 22.77 -1.67 6.61
C ALA A 218 22.84 -2.60 5.37
N PRO A 219 23.49 -3.77 5.45
CA PRO A 219 23.76 -4.64 4.29
C PRO A 219 22.49 -5.24 3.69
N PHE A 220 21.38 -5.17 4.41
CA PHE A 220 20.06 -5.67 4.01
C PHE A 220 19.17 -4.59 3.39
N CYS A 221 19.70 -3.40 3.11
CA CYS A 221 19.00 -2.31 2.45
C CYS A 221 19.79 -1.83 1.23
N GLY A 222 19.06 -1.64 0.11
CA GLY A 222 19.59 -0.92 -1.05
C GLY A 222 19.88 0.56 -0.76
N MET A 223 20.35 1.28 -1.77
CA MET A 223 20.67 2.70 -1.66
C MET A 223 19.45 3.50 -1.18
N ASN A 224 19.64 4.33 -0.15
CA ASN A 224 18.59 5.13 0.51
C ASN A 224 17.41 4.35 1.10
N GLY A 225 17.49 3.02 1.18
CA GLY A 225 16.49 2.19 1.84
C GLY A 225 16.61 2.25 3.37
N SER A 226 15.47 2.11 4.04
CA SER A 226 15.41 1.96 5.49
C SER A 226 14.27 1.04 5.89
N LEU A 227 14.49 0.25 6.93
CA LEU A 227 13.44 -0.47 7.67
C LEU A 227 12.98 0.29 8.92
N ALA A 228 13.70 1.34 9.31
CA ALA A 228 13.35 2.12 10.49
C ALA A 228 12.16 3.04 10.19
N GLY A 229 11.23 3.12 11.14
CA GLY A 229 10.01 3.92 11.02
C GLY A 229 8.88 3.41 11.90
N ASP A 230 7.76 4.11 11.85
CA ASP A 230 6.53 3.74 12.55
C ASP A 230 5.62 2.92 11.65
N TYR A 231 5.25 1.73 12.10
CA TYR A 231 4.36 0.82 11.41
C TYR A 231 3.01 0.78 12.12
N PHE A 232 1.93 0.87 11.34
CA PHE A 232 0.55 0.80 11.82
C PHE A 232 0.07 -0.64 11.88
N PRO A 233 -0.86 -0.99 12.79
CA PRO A 233 -1.39 -2.34 12.87
C PRO A 233 -2.23 -2.64 11.61
N ALA A 234 -2.05 -3.84 11.06
CA ALA A 234 -2.86 -4.34 9.95
C ALA A 234 -3.80 -5.44 10.46
N ASP A 235 -4.95 -5.04 11.00
CA ASP A 235 -5.92 -5.89 11.71
C ASP A 235 -6.94 -6.54 10.78
N GLU A 236 -7.26 -5.90 9.65
CA GLU A 236 -7.99 -6.55 8.56
C GLU A 236 -6.96 -7.35 7.73
N LEU A 237 -7.01 -8.68 7.83
CA LEU A 237 -6.42 -9.55 6.81
C LEU A 237 -7.03 -9.10 5.48
N PRO A 238 -6.22 -8.83 4.44
CA PRO A 238 -6.76 -8.56 3.12
C PRO A 238 -7.74 -9.67 2.74
N ASP A 239 -8.74 -9.37 1.90
CA ASP A 239 -9.69 -10.38 1.35
C ASP A 239 -8.98 -11.59 0.69
N ASN A 240 -7.66 -11.53 0.55
CA ASN A 240 -6.75 -12.58 0.16
C ASN A 240 -5.86 -13.06 1.35
N PRO A 241 -6.06 -14.28 1.87
CA PRO A 241 -5.25 -14.85 2.96
C PRO A 241 -3.77 -15.08 2.60
N CYS A 242 -3.37 -14.91 1.34
CA CYS A 242 -1.99 -15.04 0.87
C CYS A 242 -1.31 -13.70 0.57
N ALA A 243 -1.91 -12.55 0.90
CA ALA A 243 -1.26 -11.27 0.64
C ALA A 243 0.05 -11.14 1.45
N GLY A 244 1.13 -10.74 0.77
CA GLY A 244 2.46 -10.61 1.40
C GLY A 244 3.23 -11.92 1.58
N ILE A 245 2.66 -13.08 1.24
CA ILE A 245 3.33 -14.37 1.29
C ILE A 245 3.92 -14.70 -0.10
N PRO A 246 5.22 -15.04 -0.23
CA PRO A 246 5.81 -15.45 -1.51
C PRO A 246 5.09 -16.65 -2.14
N ALA A 247 5.02 -16.66 -3.47
CA ALA A 247 4.37 -17.75 -4.23
C ALA A 247 4.93 -19.13 -3.82
N GLY A 248 4.05 -20.08 -3.52
CA GLY A 248 4.39 -21.45 -3.10
C GLY A 248 4.58 -21.64 -1.58
N GLN A 249 4.50 -20.58 -0.79
CA GLN A 249 4.58 -20.65 0.68
C GLN A 249 3.20 -20.51 1.37
N CYS A 250 2.18 -20.09 0.62
CA CYS A 250 0.80 -20.13 1.07
C CYS A 250 0.23 -21.54 0.81
N ARG A 251 -0.13 -22.27 1.87
CA ARG A 251 -0.97 -23.47 1.77
C ARG A 251 -2.34 -23.11 2.33
N GLU A 252 -3.39 -23.46 1.59
CA GLU A 252 -4.78 -23.42 2.07
C GLU A 252 -4.95 -24.26 3.35
#